data_AF-A0A554JAT6-F1
#
_entry.id   AF-A0A554JAT6-F1
#
_cell.length_a   1.000
_cell.length_b   1.000
_cell.length_c   1.000
_cell.angle_alpha   90.00
_cell.angle_beta   90.00
_cell.angle_gamma   90.00
#
_symmetry.space_group_name_H-M   'P 1'
#
loop_
_entity.id
_entity.type
_entity.pdbx_description
1 polymer ?
#
loop_
_entity_poly.entity_id
_entity_poly.type
_entity_poly.pdbx_seq_one_letter_code
_entity_poly.pdbx_strand_id
1 'polypeptide(L)'
;MYEVNSNKVGLVVGGLFAIIHAVWALMVLVNLATPFLDWIFSLHFMNFQYSINQFSFGNALLLVIVTAVIGYIIGYVFGWLWNLAHKTAHNQ
;
A
#
# COMPACT_ATOMS: atom_id res chain seq x y z
N MET A 1 -20.17 1.87 18.78
CA MET A 1 -19.42 1.51 17.55
C MET A 1 -19.09 0.02 17.65
N TYR A 2 -18.96 -0.72 16.56
CA TYR A 2 -18.80 -2.18 16.60
C TYR A 2 -17.33 -2.61 16.52
N GLU A 3 -16.97 -3.75 17.13
CA GLU A 3 -15.68 -4.41 16.91
C GLU A 3 -15.53 -4.80 15.44
N VAL A 4 -14.29 -4.79 14.94
CA VAL A 4 -13.95 -5.17 13.57
C VAL A 4 -13.20 -6.49 13.54
N ASN A 5 -13.35 -7.26 12.46
CA ASN A 5 -12.54 -8.45 12.27
C ASN A 5 -11.16 -8.06 11.71
N SER A 6 -10.11 -8.15 12.53
CA SER A 6 -8.74 -7.73 12.15
C SER A 6 -8.21 -8.46 10.91
N ASN A 7 -8.54 -9.74 10.71
CA ASN A 7 -8.12 -10.46 9.51
C ASN A 7 -8.77 -9.90 8.25
N LYS A 8 -10.07 -9.55 8.31
CA LYS A 8 -10.76 -8.89 7.19
C LYS A 8 -10.14 -7.53 6.88
N VAL A 9 -9.84 -6.73 7.91
CA VAL A 9 -9.17 -5.43 7.73
C VAL A 9 -7.79 -5.63 7.09
N GLY A 10 -6.99 -6.58 7.59
CA GLY A 10 -5.72 -6.97 6.99
C GLY A 10 -5.85 -7.34 5.51
N LEU A 11 -6.78 -8.24 5.16
CA LEU A 11 -6.99 -8.64 3.76
C LEU A 11 -7.36 -7.46 2.85
N VAL A 12 -8.23 -6.57 3.32
CA VAL A 12 -8.64 -5.38 2.55
C VAL A 12 -7.45 -4.44 2.33
N VAL A 13 -6.69 -4.11 3.37
CA VAL A 13 -5.56 -3.18 3.26
C VAL A 13 -4.42 -3.80 2.44
N GLY A 14 -4.12 -5.09 2.67
CA GLY A 14 -3.14 -5.83 1.88
C GLY A 14 -3.53 -5.90 0.40
N GLY A 15 -4.78 -6.21 0.09
CA GLY A 15 -5.30 -6.22 -1.28
C GLY A 15 -5.24 -4.85 -1.95
N LEU A 16 -5.60 -3.78 -1.24
CA LEU A 16 -5.48 -2.41 -1.75
C LEU A 16 -4.04 -2.06 -2.10
N PHE A 17 -3.09 -2.37 -1.21
CA PHE A 17 -1.66 -2.13 -1.45
C PHE A 17 -1.17 -2.93 -2.66
N ALA A 18 -1.55 -4.21 -2.75
CA ALA A 18 -1.21 -5.06 -3.90
C ALA A 18 -1.69 -4.45 -5.22
N ILE A 19 -2.94 -3.97 -5.27
CA ILE A 19 -3.54 -3.37 -6.48
C ILE A 19 -2.82 -2.09 -6.88
N ILE A 20 -2.59 -1.17 -5.94
CA ILE A 20 -1.89 0.10 -6.22
C ILE A 20 -0.50 -0.17 -6.81
N HIS A 21 0.22 -1.15 -6.26
CA HIS A 21 1.56 -1.49 -6.73
C HIS A 21 1.55 -2.28 -8.05
N ALA A 22 0.50 -3.06 -8.31
CA ALA A 22 0.29 -3.66 -9.62
C ALA A 22 0.05 -2.59 -10.69
N VAL A 23 -0.76 -1.57 -10.39
CA VAL A 23 -0.95 -0.40 -11.27
C VAL A 23 0.37 0.33 -11.53
N TRP A 24 1.19 0.53 -10.49
CA TRP A 24 2.55 1.05 -10.65
C TRP A 24 3.39 0.21 -11.61
N ALA A 25 3.42 -1.11 -11.43
CA ALA A 25 4.17 -2.00 -12.30
C ALA A 25 3.68 -1.93 -13.77
N LEU A 26 2.37 -1.80 -13.98
CA LEU A 26 1.79 -1.59 -15.31
C LEU A 26 2.22 -0.26 -15.92
N MET A 27 2.29 0.82 -15.13
CA MET A 27 2.81 2.11 -15.61
C MET A 27 4.26 2.02 -16.05
N VAL A 28 5.11 1.25 -15.34
CA VAL A 28 6.50 1.00 -15.76
C VAL A 28 6.52 0.23 -17.08
N LEU A 29 5.67 -0.79 -17.24
CA LEU A 29 5.58 -1.59 -18.45
C LEU A 29 5.24 -0.75 -19.71
N VAL A 30 4.37 0.25 -19.56
CA VAL A 30 3.92 1.11 -20.67
C VAL A 30 4.62 2.48 -20.72
N ASN A 31 5.73 2.64 -19.99
CA ASN A 31 6.55 3.88 -19.93
C ASN A 31 5.82 5.14 -19.44
N LEU A 32 4.76 4.99 -18.63
CA LEU A 32 4.03 6.10 -18.01
C LEU A 32 4.50 6.42 -16.57
N ALA A 33 5.40 5.61 -16.02
CA ALA A 33 5.84 5.78 -14.63
C ALA A 33 6.59 7.10 -14.38
N THR A 34 7.41 7.57 -15.34
CA THR A 34 8.17 8.82 -15.21
C THR A 34 7.27 10.05 -15.12
N PRO A 35 6.37 10.34 -16.09
CA PRO A 35 5.50 11.51 -15.99
C PRO A 35 4.57 11.46 -14.76
N PHE A 36 4.20 10.27 -14.29
CA PHE A 36 3.44 10.11 -13.05
C PHE A 36 4.25 10.51 -11.81
N LEU A 37 5.51 10.06 -11.69
CA LEU A 37 6.37 10.48 -10.59
C LEU A 37 6.75 11.96 -10.67
N ASP A 38 6.99 12.50 -11.86
CA ASP A 38 7.27 13.92 -12.04
C ASP A 38 6.09 14.78 -11.55
N TRP A 39 4.86 14.36 -11.85
CA TRP A 39 3.66 14.98 -11.30
C TRP A 39 3.59 14.87 -9.78
N ILE A 40 3.83 13.68 -9.20
CA ILE A 40 3.86 13.50 -7.73
C ILE A 40 4.91 14.41 -7.09
N PHE A 41 6.13 14.46 -7.63
CA PHE A 41 7.20 15.29 -7.06
C PHE A 41 6.90 16.78 -7.18
N SER A 42 6.23 17.21 -8.26
CA SER A 42 5.76 18.59 -8.40
C SER A 42 4.78 18.99 -7.29
N LEU A 43 3.86 18.09 -6.90
CA LEU A 43 2.90 18.33 -5.81
C LEU A 43 3.59 18.49 -4.45
N HIS A 44 4.80 17.94 -4.30
CA HIS A 44 5.60 18.01 -3.09
C HIS A 44 6.71 19.07 -3.15
N PHE A 45 6.74 19.90 -4.19
CA PHE A 45 7.78 20.92 -4.40
C PHE A 45 9.20 20.33 -4.44
N MET A 46 9.33 19.08 -4.91
CA MET A 46 10.62 18.37 -4.99
C MET A 46 11.12 18.30 -6.44
N ASN A 47 12.45 18.35 -6.60
CA ASN A 47 13.12 18.09 -7.88
C ASN A 47 14.29 17.12 -7.62
N PHE A 48 14.18 15.90 -8.16
CA PHE A 48 15.19 14.86 -8.05
C PHE A 48 15.72 14.48 -9.42
N GLN A 49 17.01 14.17 -9.50
CA GLN A 49 17.54 13.41 -10.63
C GLN A 49 17.43 11.92 -10.32
N TYR A 50 16.55 11.22 -11.03
CA TYR A 50 16.31 9.79 -10.89
C TYR A 50 16.08 9.14 -12.25
N SER A 51 16.17 7.82 -12.30
CA SER A 51 15.81 7.04 -13.48
C SER A 51 14.95 5.85 -13.06
N ILE A 52 13.97 5.51 -13.89
CA ILE A 52 13.14 4.32 -13.71
C ILE A 52 13.76 3.21 -14.56
N ASN A 53 14.12 2.11 -13.91
CA ASN A 53 14.65 0.93 -14.59
C ASN A 53 13.60 0.30 -15.50
N GLN A 54 14.06 -0.46 -16.50
CA GLN A 54 13.17 -1.22 -17.38
C GLN A 54 12.31 -2.22 -16.60
N PHE A 55 11.11 -2.48 -17.12
CA PHE A 55 10.18 -3.43 -16.53
C PHE A 55 10.81 -4.83 -16.44
N SER A 56 10.64 -5.46 -15.27
CA SER A 56 11.00 -6.85 -15.03
C SER A 56 9.86 -7.55 -14.32
N PHE A 57 9.38 -8.66 -14.88
CA PHE A 57 8.31 -9.47 -14.29
C PHE A 57 8.65 -9.93 -12.87
N GLY A 58 9.92 -10.27 -12.60
CA GLY A 58 10.37 -10.68 -11.28
C GLY A 58 10.21 -9.57 -10.24
N ASN A 59 10.65 -8.35 -10.57
CA ASN A 59 10.52 -7.19 -9.68
C ASN A 59 9.05 -6.78 -9.50
N ALA A 60 8.24 -6.84 -10.56
CA ALA A 60 6.82 -6.53 -10.49
C ALA A 60 6.07 -7.50 -9.55
N LEU A 61 6.32 -8.81 -9.69
CA LEU A 61 5.73 -9.83 -8.82
C LEU A 61 6.18 -9.64 -7.36
N LEU A 62 7.49 -9.45 -7.15
CA LEU A 62 8.03 -9.24 -5.81
C LEU A 62 7.42 -8.00 -5.15
N LEU A 63 7.30 -6.89 -5.88
CA LEU A 63 6.70 -5.66 -5.38
C LEU A 63 5.26 -5.89 -4.90
N VAL A 64 4.44 -6.56 -5.70
CA VAL A 64 3.03 -6.83 -5.35
C VAL A 64 2.94 -7.73 -4.11
N ILE A 65 3.73 -8.80 -4.04
CA ILE A 65 3.71 -9.72 -2.89
C ILE A 65 4.16 -9.01 -1.60
N VAL A 66 5.30 -8.31 -1.65
CA VAL A 66 5.86 -7.63 -0.48
C VAL A 66 4.88 -6.58 0.05
N THR A 67 4.33 -5.77 -0.83
CA THR A 67 3.40 -4.70 -0.44
C THR A 67 2.06 -5.24 0.05
N ALA A 68 1.58 -6.35 -0.50
CA ALA A 68 0.40 -7.06 0.02
C ALA A 68 0.61 -7.57 1.45
N VAL A 69 1.76 -8.21 1.71
CA VAL A 69 2.10 -8.73 3.04
C VAL A 69 2.23 -7.59 4.05
N ILE A 70 2.94 -6.52 3.70
CA ILE A 70 3.09 -5.35 4.57
C ILE A 70 1.73 -4.70 4.84
N GLY A 71 0.92 -4.48 3.79
CA GLY A 71 -0.43 -3.92 3.92
C GLY A 71 -1.34 -4.79 4.80
N TYR A 72 -1.23 -6.12 4.68
CA TYR A 72 -1.96 -7.04 5.55
C TYR A 72 -1.59 -6.88 7.02
N ILE A 73 -0.29 -6.84 7.31
CA ILE A 73 0.21 -6.66 8.69
C ILE A 73 -0.29 -5.33 9.25
N ILE A 74 -0.18 -4.24 8.48
CA ILE A 74 -0.67 -2.91 8.89
C ILE A 74 -2.17 -2.96 9.19
N GLY A 75 -2.98 -3.51 8.28
CA GLY A 75 -4.44 -3.59 8.46
C GLY A 75 -4.84 -4.48 9.64
N TYR A 76 -4.14 -5.58 9.86
CA TYR A 76 -4.36 -6.46 11.01
C TYR A 76 -4.08 -5.74 12.33
N VAL A 77 -2.91 -5.08 12.43
CA VAL A 77 -2.51 -4.31 13.63
C VAL A 77 -3.52 -3.18 13.87
N PHE A 78 -3.96 -2.49 12.83
CA PHE A 78 -4.97 -1.45 12.95
C PHE A 78 -6.31 -2.00 13.50
N GLY A 79 -6.81 -3.10 12.94
CA GLY A 79 -8.03 -3.74 13.43
C GLY A 79 -7.91 -4.22 14.89
N TRP A 80 -6.73 -4.73 15.27
CA TRP A 80 -6.45 -5.12 16.65
C TRP A 80 -6.44 -3.92 17.61
N LEU A 81 -5.73 -2.85 17.26
CA LEU A 81 -5.69 -1.61 18.05
C LEU A 81 -7.07 -0.98 18.19
N TRP A 82 -7.89 -1.00 17.14
CA TRP A 82 -9.28 -0.53 17.18
C TRP A 82 -10.09 -1.29 18.22
N ASN A 83 -10.04 -2.63 18.19
CA ASN A 83 -10.76 -3.47 19.14
C ASN A 83 -10.24 -3.28 20.57
N LEU A 84 -8.93 -3.08 20.75
CA LEU A 84 -8.34 -2.79 22.06
C LEU A 84 -8.88 -1.47 22.62
N ALA A 85 -8.86 -0.39 21.84
CA ALA A 85 -9.37 0.92 22.23
C ALA A 85 -10.87 0.85 22.57
N HIS A 86 -11.63 0.08 21.80
CA HIS A 86 -13.06 -0.11 22.04
C HIS A 86 -13.35 -0.80 23.38
N LYS A 87 -12.62 -1.87 23.70
CA LYS A 87 -12.75 -2.58 24.99
C LYS A 87 -12.42 -1.68 26.18
N THR A 88 -11.37 -0.88 26.08
CA THR A 88 -10.97 0.05 27.16
C THR A 88 -12.02 1.14 27.38
N ALA A 89 -12.64 1.66 26.32
CA ALA A 89 -13.66 2.72 26.42
C ALA A 89 -15.00 2.25 27.04
N HIS A 90 -15.29 0.95 27.01
CA HIS A 90 -16.53 0.36 27.53
C HIS A 90 -16.36 -0.41 28.86
N ASN A 91 -15.12 -0.52 29.38
CA ASN A 91 -14.83 -1.06 30.71
C ASN A 91 -14.78 0.03 31.80
N GLN A 92 -15.39 1.19 31.54
CA GLN A 92 -15.81 2.18 32.54
C GLN A 92 -17.33 2.16 32.64
#